data_AF-A0A941YCG5-F1
#
_entry.id   AF-A0A941YCG5-F1
#
_cell.length_a   1.000
_cell.length_b   1.000
_cell.length_c   1.000
_cell.angle_alpha   90.00
_cell.angle_beta   90.00
_cell.angle_gamma   90.00
#
_symmetry.space_group_name_H-M   'P 1'
#
loop_
_entity.id
_entity.type
_entity.pdbx_description
1 polymer ?
#
loop_
_entity_poly.entity_id
_entity_poly.type
_entity_poly.pdbx_seq_one_letter_code
_entity_poly.pdbx_strand_id
1 'polypeptide(L)'
;MKLRASTKILLGFVGIVGVAYGGNFAYTRLSLRNVNLDPIPSGDLCLIALGKASNVTDITANHMVQIIEGSSTFSGDSGDASGGPQSGSVKKRIPVRELIGTLNGDPDSAQAFVRRMRDYDDENAAVADSPLWEKADIEKALKGDPVLKPKLENDINMSVDGKPGQILNRVAFFDGIRIKIPISISVPNAKGNVIQTSDIVVFKPRFITEFYKTMREKFYDKNQLQNYYTAYLKQHVDDKNENIGETFQAVFHKSETSEELAKVQRIASNTKVLVSQSMISEVKMAEDTEGKDPTYDLTIRLTPEGRNRLWKYSVESGHRVIVVSKGVAIASATIGTSLNSEELVIKQIPDKGLVEEAVNIIQKKE
;
A
#
# COMPACT_ATOMS: atom_id res chain seq x y z
N MET A 1 14.32 50.05 43.18
CA MET A 1 14.85 50.04 41.80
C MET A 1 13.74 50.48 40.84
N LYS A 2 13.80 51.68 40.25
CA LYS A 2 12.78 52.15 39.28
C LYS A 2 13.13 51.61 37.89
N LEU A 3 12.33 50.67 37.38
CA LEU A 3 12.49 50.14 36.01
C LEU A 3 12.32 51.28 34.99
N ARG A 4 13.28 51.38 34.05
CA ARG A 4 13.23 52.35 32.95
C ARG A 4 11.97 52.11 32.10
N ALA A 5 11.40 53.17 31.55
CA ALA A 5 10.14 53.11 30.80
C ALA A 5 10.18 52.10 29.63
N SER A 6 11.34 51.97 28.98
CA SER A 6 11.60 50.97 27.92
C SER A 6 11.49 49.52 28.42
N THR A 7 11.93 49.23 29.65
CA THR A 7 11.83 47.88 30.24
C THR A 7 10.40 47.51 30.61
N LYS A 8 9.56 48.50 30.96
CA LYS A 8 8.13 48.28 31.23
C LYS A 8 7.33 48.01 29.95
N ILE A 9 7.67 48.70 28.87
CA ILE A 9 7.07 48.47 27.55
C ILE A 9 7.47 47.08 27.03
N LEU A 10 8.75 46.70 27.17
CA LEU A 10 9.23 45.37 26.79
C LEU A 10 8.54 44.26 27.59
N LEU A 11 8.43 44.39 28.91
CA LEU A 11 7.73 43.40 29.76
C LEU A 11 6.23 43.33 29.45
N GLY A 12 5.59 44.46 29.15
CA GLY A 12 4.20 44.51 28.70
C GLY A 12 4.00 43.83 27.35
N PHE A 13 4.90 44.05 26.39
CA PHE A 13 4.86 43.42 25.08
C PHE A 13 5.13 41.90 25.16
N VAL A 14 6.13 41.48 25.93
CA VAL A 14 6.42 40.06 26.20
C VAL A 14 5.25 39.41 26.93
N GLY A 15 4.57 40.12 27.84
CA GLY A 15 3.35 39.65 28.51
C GLY A 15 2.18 39.46 27.55
N ILE A 16 1.92 40.43 26.67
CA ILE A 16 0.85 40.34 25.66
C ILE A 16 1.14 39.23 24.64
N VAL A 17 2.38 39.12 24.16
CA VAL A 17 2.79 38.04 23.26
C VAL A 17 2.70 36.69 23.96
N GLY A 18 3.11 36.59 25.23
CA GLY A 18 3.00 35.38 26.03
C GLY A 18 1.55 34.96 26.30
N VAL A 19 0.64 35.90 26.56
CA VAL A 19 -0.80 35.65 26.75
C VAL A 19 -1.47 35.31 25.41
N ALA A 20 -1.11 35.98 24.32
CA ALA A 20 -1.64 35.66 23.00
C ALA A 20 -1.19 34.27 22.55
N TYR A 21 0.08 33.93 22.74
CA TYR A 21 0.65 32.63 22.37
C TYR A 21 0.13 31.51 23.28
N GLY A 22 0.17 31.70 24.59
CA GLY A 22 -0.34 30.74 25.58
C GLY A 22 -1.85 30.57 25.53
N GLY A 23 -2.60 31.65 25.30
CA GLY A 23 -4.05 31.64 25.14
C GLY A 23 -4.48 30.91 23.87
N ASN A 24 -3.81 31.13 22.74
CA ASN A 24 -4.08 30.39 21.51
C ASN A 24 -3.77 28.90 21.65
N PHE A 25 -2.65 28.54 22.30
CA PHE A 25 -2.31 27.15 22.59
C PHE A 25 -3.33 26.47 23.51
N ALA A 26 -3.75 27.15 24.58
CA ALA A 26 -4.76 26.64 25.52
C ALA A 26 -6.13 26.49 24.84
N TYR A 27 -6.56 27.47 24.06
CA TYR A 27 -7.81 27.44 23.30
C TYR A 27 -7.84 26.28 22.30
N THR A 28 -6.75 26.10 21.54
CA THR A 28 -6.61 25.00 20.58
C THR A 28 -6.70 23.65 21.28
N ARG A 29 -5.98 23.47 22.40
CA ARG A 29 -5.98 22.21 23.16
C ARG A 29 -7.35 21.91 23.80
N LEU A 30 -8.04 22.92 24.30
CA LEU A 30 -9.38 22.77 24.88
C LEU A 30 -10.43 22.45 23.81
N SER A 31 -10.39 23.14 22.68
CA SER A 31 -11.33 22.95 21.56
C SER A 31 -11.19 21.58 20.90
N LEU A 32 -9.97 21.04 20.85
CA LEU A 32 -9.66 19.75 20.22
C LEU A 32 -9.68 18.56 21.19
N ARG A 33 -9.86 18.79 22.49
CA ARG A 33 -9.80 17.74 23.52
C ARG A 33 -10.81 16.62 23.28
N ASN A 34 -12.01 16.99 22.84
CA ASN A 34 -13.12 16.05 22.64
C ASN A 34 -13.27 15.58 21.19
N VAL A 35 -12.40 16.03 20.28
CA VAL A 35 -12.45 15.60 18.88
C VAL A 35 -11.73 14.25 18.79
N ASN A 36 -12.43 13.18 18.49
CA ASN A 36 -11.77 11.89 18.29
C ASN A 36 -11.41 11.69 16.81
N LEU A 37 -10.20 11.18 16.56
CA LEU A 37 -9.77 10.74 15.24
C LEU A 37 -10.07 9.24 15.04
N ASP A 38 -11.25 8.81 15.48
CA ASP A 38 -11.69 7.43 15.35
C ASP A 38 -11.73 7.05 13.87
N PRO A 39 -11.43 5.79 13.50
CA PRO A 39 -11.47 5.35 12.12
C PRO A 39 -12.84 5.56 11.48
N ILE A 40 -12.86 6.09 10.26
CA ILE A 40 -14.07 6.36 9.48
C ILE A 40 -13.95 5.73 8.09
N PRO A 41 -15.07 5.37 7.43
CA PRO A 41 -15.04 4.94 6.04
C PRO A 41 -14.65 6.08 5.11
N SER A 42 -14.00 5.78 3.99
CA SER A 42 -13.58 6.77 2.99
C SER A 42 -14.75 7.37 2.19
N GLY A 43 -15.62 6.53 1.62
CA GLY A 43 -16.54 6.96 0.56
C GLY A 43 -15.81 7.19 -0.77
N ASP A 44 -16.48 7.80 -1.74
CA ASP A 44 -15.90 8.01 -3.09
C ASP A 44 -14.97 9.22 -3.15
N LEU A 45 -15.11 10.19 -2.24
CA LEU A 45 -14.19 11.32 -2.08
C LEU A 45 -13.75 11.41 -0.62
N CYS A 46 -12.45 11.35 -0.37
CA CYS A 46 -11.91 11.43 0.99
C CYS A 46 -10.56 12.12 1.08
N LEU A 47 -10.21 12.54 2.29
CA LEU A 47 -8.87 12.98 2.67
C LEU A 47 -8.22 11.87 3.49
N ILE A 48 -7.08 11.36 3.03
CA ILE A 48 -6.26 10.43 3.80
C ILE A 48 -5.08 11.15 4.42
N ALA A 49 -4.78 10.79 5.67
CA ALA A 49 -3.59 11.24 6.38
C ALA A 49 -2.51 10.19 6.28
N LEU A 50 -1.31 10.58 5.87
CA LEU A 50 -0.11 9.75 5.92
C LEU A 50 0.76 10.17 7.11
N GLY A 51 0.93 9.29 8.07
CA GLY A 51 1.85 9.49 9.19
C GLY A 51 3.32 9.45 8.73
N LYS A 52 4.21 10.20 9.38
CA LYS A 52 5.66 10.22 9.09
C LYS A 52 6.27 8.81 9.10
N ALA A 53 5.81 7.95 10.00
CA ALA A 53 6.30 6.57 10.12
C ALA A 53 5.90 5.66 8.94
N SER A 54 5.03 6.10 8.01
CA SER A 54 4.75 5.35 6.78
C SER A 54 5.97 5.22 5.87
N ASN A 55 6.92 6.18 5.95
CA ASN A 55 8.07 6.33 5.05
C ASN A 55 7.63 6.40 3.57
N VAL A 56 6.70 7.29 3.28
CA VAL A 56 6.08 7.47 1.97
C VAL A 56 6.17 8.93 1.54
N THR A 57 6.47 9.16 0.27
CA THR A 57 6.50 10.47 -0.38
C THR A 57 5.54 10.53 -1.55
N ASP A 58 5.07 11.71 -1.91
CA ASP A 58 4.31 11.93 -3.13
C ASP A 58 5.22 12.49 -4.23
N ILE A 59 4.92 12.14 -5.48
CA ILE A 59 5.45 12.79 -6.67
C ILE A 59 4.29 13.12 -7.60
N THR A 60 4.42 14.21 -8.34
CA THR A 60 3.50 14.52 -9.43
C THR A 60 4.13 14.01 -10.73
N ALA A 61 3.50 13.03 -11.37
CA ALA A 61 3.96 12.45 -12.63
C ALA A 61 2.78 12.19 -13.55
N ASN A 62 2.91 12.56 -14.84
CA ASN A 62 1.84 12.46 -15.83
C ASN A 62 0.53 13.11 -15.34
N HIS A 63 0.62 14.33 -14.81
CA HIS A 63 -0.53 15.10 -14.30
C HIS A 63 -1.31 14.44 -13.14
N MET A 64 -0.78 13.38 -12.53
CA MET A 64 -1.38 12.71 -11.38
C MET A 64 -0.44 12.70 -10.18
N VAL A 65 -1.03 12.74 -8.98
CA VAL A 65 -0.29 12.50 -7.74
C VAL A 65 -0.09 11.00 -7.58
N GLN A 66 1.17 10.60 -7.44
CA GLN A 66 1.55 9.24 -7.14
C GLN A 66 2.19 9.19 -5.77
N ILE A 67 1.71 8.24 -4.97
CA ILE A 67 2.30 7.92 -3.69
C ILE A 67 3.41 6.90 -3.95
N ILE A 68 4.62 7.16 -3.47
CA ILE A 68 5.80 6.29 -3.65
C ILE A 68 6.53 6.04 -2.33
N GLU A 69 7.26 4.94 -2.24
CA GLU A 69 8.13 4.67 -1.09
C GLU A 69 9.21 5.76 -0.92
N GLY A 70 9.37 6.25 0.31
CA GLY A 70 10.40 7.20 0.68
C GLY A 70 11.78 6.52 0.71
N SER A 71 12.76 7.10 0.01
CA SER A 71 14.14 6.62 0.03
C SER A 71 14.77 6.88 1.40
N SER A 72 15.29 5.84 2.06
CA SER A 72 16.01 5.91 3.34
C SER A 72 17.41 6.54 3.25
N THR A 73 17.76 7.15 2.12
CA THR A 73 19.03 7.82 1.86
C THR A 73 18.76 9.24 1.39
N PHE A 74 18.50 10.14 2.33
CA PHE A 74 18.65 11.58 2.09
C PHE A 74 19.15 12.27 3.36
N SER A 75 20.46 12.12 3.60
CA SER A 75 21.24 13.13 4.30
C SER A 75 21.73 14.09 3.22
N GLY A 76 21.12 15.26 3.11
CA GLY A 76 21.53 16.27 2.14
C GLY A 76 20.60 17.46 2.14
N ASP A 77 21.20 18.63 2.26
CA ASP A 77 20.60 19.95 2.41
C ASP A 77 19.57 20.30 1.33
N SER A 78 18.67 21.22 1.69
CA SER A 78 17.86 22.03 0.79
C SER A 78 18.69 22.59 -0.38
N GLY A 79 18.32 22.23 -1.60
CA GLY A 79 18.95 22.74 -2.82
C GLY A 79 18.11 22.41 -4.06
N ASP A 80 17.99 23.41 -4.92
CA ASP A 80 17.05 23.56 -6.03
C ASP A 80 16.89 22.40 -7.02
N ALA A 81 15.72 22.43 -7.65
CA ALA A 81 15.34 21.68 -8.83
C ALA A 81 16.35 21.83 -9.97
N SER A 82 17.02 20.73 -10.35
CA SER A 82 17.32 20.31 -11.73
C SER A 82 18.29 19.12 -11.72
N GLY A 83 17.82 17.95 -12.13
CA GLY A 83 18.66 16.77 -12.24
C GLY A 83 17.94 15.62 -12.93
N GLY A 84 18.38 15.28 -14.14
CA GLY A 84 17.91 14.14 -14.92
C GLY A 84 18.08 12.79 -14.21
N PRO A 85 17.61 11.69 -14.82
CA PRO A 85 17.31 10.45 -14.13
C PRO A 85 18.58 9.78 -13.61
N GLN A 86 18.87 9.95 -12.32
CA GLN A 86 19.79 9.06 -11.63
C GLN A 86 19.13 7.69 -11.49
N SER A 87 19.59 6.76 -12.34
CA SER A 87 19.38 5.32 -12.20
C SER A 87 19.88 4.87 -10.83
N GLY A 88 19.03 4.22 -10.02
CA GLY A 88 19.45 3.64 -8.74
C GLY A 88 18.36 3.15 -7.78
N SER A 89 17.11 3.59 -7.91
CA SER A 89 15.96 2.89 -7.30
C SER A 89 14.69 3.29 -8.04
N VAL A 90 14.02 2.34 -8.70
CA VAL A 90 12.65 2.57 -9.15
C VAL A 90 11.81 2.67 -7.87
N LYS A 91 11.48 3.90 -7.47
CA LYS A 91 10.67 4.12 -6.27
C LYS A 91 9.30 3.47 -6.50
N LYS A 92 8.96 2.50 -5.64
CA LYS A 92 7.75 1.70 -5.80
C LYS A 92 6.51 2.54 -5.57
N ARG A 93 5.56 2.48 -6.52
CA ARG A 93 4.26 3.16 -6.43
C ARG A 93 3.33 2.41 -5.48
N ILE A 94 2.71 3.14 -4.55
CA ILE A 94 1.72 2.61 -3.63
C ILE A 94 0.36 2.52 -4.36
N PRO A 95 -0.29 1.34 -4.37
CA PRO A 95 -1.63 1.17 -4.94
C PRO A 95 -2.69 1.85 -4.07
N VAL A 96 -3.03 3.11 -4.40
CA VAL A 96 -3.96 3.93 -3.59
C VAL A 96 -5.34 3.31 -3.50
N ARG A 97 -5.86 2.74 -4.60
CA ARG A 97 -7.19 2.12 -4.64
C ARG A 97 -7.31 0.97 -3.64
N GLU A 98 -6.32 0.07 -3.65
CA GLU A 98 -6.29 -1.10 -2.76
C GLU A 98 -5.99 -0.67 -1.33
N LEU A 99 -5.16 0.36 -1.12
CA LEU A 99 -4.95 0.96 0.19
C LEU A 99 -6.25 1.51 0.76
N ILE A 100 -7.06 2.25 -0.02
CA ILE A 100 -8.36 2.75 0.43
C ILE A 100 -9.32 1.59 0.77
N GLY A 101 -9.40 0.56 -0.08
CA GLY A 101 -10.20 -0.63 0.23
C GLY A 101 -9.74 -1.32 1.52
N THR A 102 -8.43 -1.41 1.72
CA THR A 102 -7.81 -1.91 2.96
C THR A 102 -8.21 -1.04 4.16
N LEU A 103 -8.18 0.29 4.05
CA LEU A 103 -8.64 1.21 5.11
C LEU A 103 -10.14 1.11 5.40
N ASN A 104 -10.94 0.62 4.45
CA ASN A 104 -12.37 0.33 4.65
C ASN A 104 -12.62 -1.07 5.25
N GLY A 105 -11.56 -1.82 5.54
CA GLY A 105 -11.65 -3.17 6.11
C GLY A 105 -12.07 -4.23 5.09
N ASP A 106 -11.75 -4.06 3.81
CA ASP A 106 -12.01 -5.06 2.76
C ASP A 106 -10.84 -6.07 2.64
N PRO A 107 -11.05 -7.37 2.95
CA PRO A 107 -10.01 -8.40 2.83
C PRO A 107 -9.45 -8.58 1.42
N ASP A 108 -10.27 -8.41 0.38
CA ASP A 108 -9.87 -8.64 -1.02
C ASP A 108 -8.97 -7.50 -1.50
N SER A 109 -9.34 -6.26 -1.17
CA SER A 109 -8.47 -5.11 -1.36
C SER A 109 -7.16 -5.24 -0.58
N ALA A 110 -7.20 -5.78 0.64
CA ALA A 110 -5.99 -6.03 1.43
C ALA A 110 -5.07 -7.07 0.79
N GLN A 111 -5.63 -8.15 0.23
CA GLN A 111 -4.87 -9.13 -0.55
C GLN A 111 -4.25 -8.49 -1.79
N ALA A 112 -5.04 -7.73 -2.56
CA ALA A 112 -4.56 -7.05 -3.76
C ALA A 112 -3.45 -6.03 -3.42
N PHE A 113 -3.57 -5.34 -2.28
CA PHE A 113 -2.56 -4.43 -1.78
C PHE A 113 -1.24 -5.14 -1.49
N VAL A 114 -1.28 -6.23 -0.71
CA VAL A 114 -0.08 -7.07 -0.42
C VAL A 114 0.56 -7.54 -1.71
N ARG A 115 -0.25 -8.06 -2.64
CA ARG A 115 0.23 -8.63 -3.89
C ARG A 115 0.97 -7.60 -4.75
N ARG A 116 0.39 -6.41 -4.94
CA ARG A 116 1.05 -5.33 -5.69
C ARG A 116 2.28 -4.79 -4.95
N MET A 117 2.22 -4.72 -3.63
CA MET A 117 3.36 -4.33 -2.80
C MET A 117 4.49 -5.38 -2.75
N ARG A 118 4.28 -6.58 -3.27
CA ARG A 118 5.31 -7.62 -3.43
C ARG A 118 5.91 -7.73 -4.83
N ASP A 119 5.48 -6.90 -5.78
CA ASP A 119 5.91 -6.99 -7.19
C ASP A 119 5.71 -8.40 -7.74
N TYR A 120 4.59 -9.05 -7.39
CA TYR A 120 4.16 -10.19 -8.17
C TYR A 120 3.82 -9.66 -9.57
N ASP A 121 4.76 -9.77 -10.50
CA ASP A 121 4.56 -9.42 -11.91
C ASP A 121 3.24 -10.02 -12.40
N ASP A 122 2.52 -9.29 -13.26
CA ASP A 122 1.31 -9.80 -13.90
C ASP A 122 1.59 -11.05 -14.76
N GLU A 123 2.86 -11.35 -15.10
CA GLU A 123 3.25 -12.66 -15.65
C GLU A 123 3.02 -13.81 -14.67
N ASN A 124 3.15 -13.59 -13.35
CA ASN A 124 2.71 -14.53 -12.32
C ASN A 124 1.18 -14.49 -12.09
N ALA A 125 0.45 -13.55 -12.69
CA ALA A 125 -1.01 -13.54 -12.70
C ALA A 125 -1.61 -14.52 -13.70
N ALA A 126 -0.84 -14.97 -14.69
CA ALA A 126 -1.23 -15.94 -15.71
C ALA A 126 -1.36 -17.40 -15.19
N VAL A 127 -1.52 -17.57 -13.87
CA VAL A 127 -1.53 -18.85 -13.13
C VAL A 127 -2.98 -19.17 -12.69
N ALA A 128 -3.99 -18.63 -13.37
CA ALA A 128 -5.40 -18.75 -12.97
C ALA A 128 -5.88 -20.22 -12.90
N ASP A 129 -5.33 -21.08 -13.75
CA ASP A 129 -5.71 -22.50 -13.87
C ASP A 129 -4.90 -23.43 -12.95
N SER A 130 -3.88 -22.93 -12.26
CA SER A 130 -3.03 -23.78 -11.42
C SER A 130 -3.73 -24.16 -10.12
N PRO A 131 -3.50 -25.37 -9.59
CA PRO A 131 -4.11 -25.82 -8.34
C PRO A 131 -3.86 -24.83 -7.20
N LEU A 132 -4.94 -24.43 -6.52
CA LEU A 132 -4.87 -23.61 -5.30
C LEU A 132 -4.86 -24.52 -4.08
N TRP A 133 -3.87 -24.31 -3.22
CA TRP A 133 -3.66 -25.03 -1.97
C TRP A 133 -3.74 -24.07 -0.79
N GLU A 134 -4.52 -24.41 0.22
CA GLU A 134 -4.48 -23.71 1.51
C GLU A 134 -3.26 -24.20 2.30
N LYS A 135 -2.57 -23.31 3.03
CA LYS A 135 -1.44 -23.66 3.91
C LYS A 135 -1.73 -24.88 4.80
N ALA A 136 -2.91 -24.90 5.41
CA ALA A 136 -3.33 -25.97 6.31
C ALA A 136 -3.43 -27.35 5.63
N ASP A 137 -3.82 -27.40 4.35
CA ASP A 137 -3.93 -28.66 3.62
C ASP A 137 -2.57 -29.17 3.16
N ILE A 138 -1.62 -28.28 2.86
CA ILE A 138 -0.21 -28.66 2.64
C ILE A 138 0.37 -29.26 3.92
N GLU A 139 0.15 -28.63 5.08
CA GLU A 139 0.64 -29.16 6.36
C GLU A 139 0.08 -30.54 6.69
N LYS A 140 -1.19 -30.81 6.37
CA LYS A 140 -1.79 -32.15 6.50
C LYS A 140 -1.17 -33.15 5.52
N ALA A 141 -0.97 -32.75 4.26
CA ALA A 141 -0.33 -33.59 3.25
C ALA A 141 1.10 -33.99 3.67
N LEU A 142 1.89 -33.05 4.18
CA LEU A 142 3.25 -33.29 4.68
C LEU A 142 3.26 -34.22 5.90
N LYS A 143 2.19 -34.22 6.72
CA LYS A 143 2.00 -35.15 7.86
C LYS A 143 1.51 -36.54 7.44
N GLY A 144 1.29 -36.78 6.14
CA GLY A 144 0.88 -38.09 5.62
C GLY A 144 -0.61 -38.30 5.50
N ASP A 145 -1.41 -37.24 5.38
CA ASP A 145 -2.84 -37.37 5.05
C ASP A 145 -3.03 -38.22 3.77
N PRO A 146 -3.82 -39.30 3.81
CA PRO A 146 -3.86 -40.29 2.73
C PRO A 146 -4.50 -39.78 1.44
N VAL A 147 -5.26 -38.69 1.50
CA VAL A 147 -5.92 -38.07 0.33
C VAL A 147 -5.09 -36.90 -0.18
N LEU A 148 -4.62 -36.04 0.72
CA LEU A 148 -3.91 -34.82 0.35
C LEU A 148 -2.46 -35.08 -0.05
N LYS A 149 -1.77 -36.06 0.57
CA LYS A 149 -0.39 -36.40 0.21
C LYS A 149 -0.24 -36.77 -1.27
N PRO A 150 -0.92 -37.81 -1.82
CA PRO A 150 -0.74 -38.17 -3.22
C PRO A 150 -1.17 -37.05 -4.18
N LYS A 151 -2.19 -36.27 -3.79
CA LYS A 151 -2.62 -35.09 -4.56
C LYS A 151 -1.51 -34.03 -4.62
N LEU A 152 -0.91 -33.69 -3.47
CA LEU A 152 0.18 -32.72 -3.41
C LEU A 152 1.37 -33.19 -4.22
N GLU A 153 1.76 -34.47 -4.07
CA GLU A 153 2.92 -35.03 -4.78
C GLU A 153 2.74 -34.99 -6.30
N ASN A 154 1.52 -35.24 -6.78
CA ASN A 154 1.15 -35.07 -8.19
C ASN A 154 1.15 -33.60 -8.63
N ASP A 155 0.64 -32.68 -7.79
CA ASP A 155 0.55 -31.26 -8.09
C ASP A 155 1.90 -30.54 -8.04
N ILE A 156 2.92 -31.11 -7.40
CA ILE A 156 4.29 -30.55 -7.38
C ILE A 156 5.28 -31.37 -8.22
N ASN A 157 4.85 -32.50 -8.81
CA ASN A 157 5.71 -33.44 -9.54
C ASN A 157 6.87 -34.02 -8.71
N MET A 158 6.73 -34.05 -7.39
CA MET A 158 7.73 -34.55 -6.46
C MET A 158 7.05 -35.21 -5.26
N SER A 159 7.63 -36.31 -4.77
CA SER A 159 7.26 -36.89 -3.48
C SER A 159 7.64 -35.95 -2.33
N VAL A 160 6.97 -36.11 -1.19
CA VAL A 160 7.30 -35.35 0.03
C VAL A 160 8.75 -35.59 0.49
N ASP A 161 9.31 -36.77 0.19
CA ASP A 161 10.70 -37.14 0.48
C ASP A 161 11.71 -36.58 -0.54
N GLY A 162 11.25 -35.75 -1.48
CA GLY A 162 12.11 -35.05 -2.43
C GLY A 162 12.49 -35.82 -3.69
N LYS A 163 11.93 -37.01 -3.90
CA LYS A 163 12.12 -37.76 -5.16
C LYS A 163 11.17 -37.25 -6.24
N PRO A 164 11.64 -36.95 -7.45
CA PRO A 164 10.76 -36.59 -8.56
C PRO A 164 9.73 -37.68 -8.89
N GLY A 165 8.53 -37.27 -9.29
CA GLY A 165 7.49 -38.17 -9.77
C GLY A 165 7.88 -38.84 -11.10
N GLN A 166 7.32 -40.02 -11.39
CA GLN A 166 7.59 -40.71 -12.66
C GLN A 166 6.78 -40.13 -13.83
N ILE A 167 5.60 -39.60 -13.54
CA ILE A 167 4.66 -39.02 -14.50
C ILE A 167 4.63 -37.51 -14.28
N LEU A 168 4.81 -36.74 -15.34
CA LEU A 168 4.79 -35.28 -15.29
C LEU A 168 3.36 -34.76 -15.40
N ASN A 169 2.86 -34.17 -14.32
CA ASN A 169 1.73 -33.26 -14.35
C ASN A 169 2.14 -31.97 -15.08
N ARG A 170 1.58 -31.78 -16.27
CA ARG A 170 1.92 -30.68 -17.18
C ARG A 170 1.52 -29.32 -16.65
N VAL A 171 0.36 -29.21 -15.98
CA VAL A 171 -0.11 -27.93 -15.42
C VAL A 171 0.86 -27.46 -14.34
N ALA A 172 1.18 -28.34 -13.40
CA ALA A 172 2.17 -28.09 -12.36
C ALA A 172 3.58 -27.78 -12.92
N PHE A 173 3.95 -28.40 -14.04
CA PHE A 173 5.23 -28.13 -14.69
C PHE A 173 5.32 -26.69 -15.22
N PHE A 174 4.29 -26.22 -15.93
CA PHE A 174 4.27 -24.87 -16.51
C PHE A 174 4.09 -23.80 -15.43
N ASP A 175 3.15 -24.02 -14.50
CA ASP A 175 2.64 -22.93 -13.69
C ASP A 175 2.90 -23.12 -12.18
N GLY A 176 3.28 -24.34 -11.76
CA GLY A 176 3.45 -24.70 -10.35
C GLY A 176 2.10 -24.87 -9.63
N ILE A 177 2.13 -24.69 -8.31
CA ILE A 177 0.92 -24.59 -7.48
C ILE A 177 0.81 -23.18 -6.89
N ARG A 178 -0.41 -22.76 -6.59
CA ARG A 178 -0.67 -21.55 -5.82
C ARG A 178 -0.92 -21.92 -4.37
N ILE A 179 -0.24 -21.25 -3.45
CA ILE A 179 -0.39 -21.45 -2.02
C ILE A 179 -1.05 -20.21 -1.44
N LYS A 180 -2.21 -20.39 -0.81
CA LYS A 180 -2.88 -19.36 -0.04
C LYS A 180 -2.39 -19.42 1.41
N ILE A 181 -1.73 -18.35 1.82
CA ILE A 181 -1.10 -18.21 3.14
C ILE A 181 -1.88 -17.14 3.90
N PRO A 182 -2.55 -17.48 5.02
CA PRO A 182 -3.29 -16.50 5.81
C PRO A 182 -2.33 -15.50 6.45
N ILE A 183 -2.65 -14.22 6.36
CA ILE A 183 -1.88 -13.13 6.97
C ILE A 183 -2.83 -12.12 7.62
N SER A 184 -2.35 -11.45 8.66
CA SER A 184 -3.09 -10.39 9.34
C SER A 184 -2.43 -9.04 9.09
N ILE A 185 -3.24 -8.03 8.75
CA ILE A 185 -2.75 -6.66 8.58
C ILE A 185 -3.42 -5.76 9.62
N SER A 186 -2.62 -5.08 10.44
CA SER A 186 -3.13 -4.07 11.37
C SER A 186 -3.42 -2.76 10.65
N VAL A 187 -4.67 -2.29 10.72
CA VAL A 187 -5.17 -1.13 9.99
C VAL A 187 -6.18 -0.39 10.87
N PRO A 188 -6.05 0.93 11.09
CA PRO A 188 -7.05 1.70 11.82
C PRO A 188 -8.29 1.88 10.92
N ASN A 189 -9.24 0.95 10.99
CA ASN A 189 -10.48 0.99 10.23
C ASN A 189 -11.74 0.96 11.12
N ALA A 190 -12.88 1.37 10.58
CA ALA A 190 -14.13 1.49 11.35
C ALA A 190 -14.71 0.14 11.80
N LYS A 191 -14.26 -0.97 11.20
CA LYS A 191 -14.68 -2.35 11.50
C LYS A 191 -13.75 -3.06 12.49
N GLY A 192 -12.64 -2.44 12.88
CA GLY A 192 -11.63 -2.99 13.78
C GLY A 192 -10.21 -2.59 13.41
N ASN A 193 -9.23 -3.10 14.18
CA ASN A 193 -7.82 -2.76 13.98
C ASN A 193 -7.04 -3.80 13.16
N VAL A 194 -7.66 -4.93 12.80
CA VAL A 194 -6.98 -6.05 12.12
C VAL A 194 -7.87 -6.59 11.01
N ILE A 195 -7.28 -6.79 9.84
CA ILE A 195 -7.91 -7.45 8.68
C ILE A 195 -7.25 -8.79 8.49
N GLN A 196 -8.06 -9.85 8.46
CA GLN A 196 -7.61 -11.18 8.04
C GLN A 196 -7.70 -11.25 6.53
N THR A 197 -6.57 -11.50 5.89
CA THR A 197 -6.47 -11.67 4.43
C THR A 197 -5.52 -12.81 4.12
N SER A 198 -5.14 -12.98 2.85
CA SER A 198 -4.20 -14.02 2.46
C SER A 198 -3.24 -13.52 1.41
N ASP A 199 -1.99 -13.94 1.53
CA ASP A 199 -1.03 -13.87 0.46
C ASP A 199 -1.16 -15.09 -0.46
N ILE A 200 -0.87 -14.92 -1.74
CA ILE A 200 -0.88 -16.02 -2.71
C ILE A 200 0.52 -16.13 -3.30
N VAL A 201 1.21 -17.24 -2.97
CA VAL A 201 2.56 -17.52 -3.43
C VAL A 201 2.53 -18.63 -4.45
N VAL A 202 3.22 -18.46 -5.57
CA VAL A 202 3.45 -19.54 -6.52
C VAL A 202 4.63 -20.37 -6.05
N PHE A 203 4.45 -21.68 -5.95
CA PHE A 203 5.49 -22.63 -5.59
C PHE A 203 5.74 -23.63 -6.72
N LYS A 204 7.02 -23.83 -7.01
CA LYS A 204 7.49 -24.84 -7.95
C LYS A 204 8.79 -25.42 -7.39
N PRO A 205 8.91 -26.75 -7.23
CA PRO A 205 10.14 -27.35 -6.73
C PRO A 205 11.34 -27.03 -7.63
N ARG A 206 12.54 -27.08 -7.03
CA ARG A 206 13.78 -26.72 -7.71
C ARG A 206 14.04 -27.62 -8.91
N PHE A 207 13.86 -28.93 -8.74
CA PHE A 207 14.05 -29.92 -9.81
C PHE A 207 13.19 -29.60 -11.05
N ILE A 208 11.92 -29.27 -10.84
CA ILE A 208 10.98 -28.93 -11.91
C ILE A 208 11.35 -27.58 -12.55
N THR A 209 11.82 -26.63 -11.75
CA THR A 209 12.28 -25.33 -12.24
C THR A 209 13.53 -25.46 -13.12
N GLU A 210 14.50 -26.29 -12.74
CA GLU A 210 15.72 -26.55 -13.52
C GLU A 210 15.42 -27.32 -14.82
N PHE A 211 14.53 -28.30 -14.76
CA PHE A 211 14.03 -28.98 -15.96
C PHE A 211 13.33 -27.99 -16.89
N TYR A 212 12.44 -27.14 -16.37
CA TYR A 212 11.74 -26.12 -17.15
C TYR A 212 12.70 -25.15 -17.86
N LYS A 213 13.76 -24.69 -17.18
CA LYS A 213 14.79 -23.83 -17.78
C LYS A 213 15.50 -24.52 -18.95
N THR A 214 15.93 -25.76 -18.74
CA THR A 214 16.57 -26.59 -19.76
C THR A 214 15.69 -26.76 -21.00
N MET A 215 14.39 -26.96 -20.78
CA MET A 215 13.41 -27.08 -21.87
C MET A 215 13.16 -25.73 -22.56
N ARG A 216 13.06 -24.62 -21.83
CA ARG A 216 12.86 -23.29 -22.45
C ARG A 216 13.98 -22.93 -23.43
N GLU A 217 15.21 -23.34 -23.15
CA GLU A 217 16.39 -23.08 -24.00
C GLU A 217 16.44 -23.99 -25.25
N LYS A 218 15.77 -25.14 -25.22
CA LYS A 218 15.76 -26.12 -26.31
C LYS A 218 14.36 -26.18 -26.92
N PHE A 219 14.12 -25.61 -28.11
CA PHE A 219 12.82 -25.75 -28.80
C PHE A 219 12.33 -27.21 -28.77
N TYR A 220 11.24 -27.47 -28.04
CA TYR A 220 10.74 -28.82 -27.78
C TYR A 220 9.31 -29.03 -28.28
N ASP A 221 9.02 -30.27 -28.66
CA ASP A 221 7.66 -30.71 -28.93
C ASP A 221 6.93 -31.00 -27.62
N LYS A 222 5.83 -30.28 -27.38
CA LYS A 222 4.95 -30.46 -26.21
C LYS A 222 4.40 -31.91 -26.12
N ASN A 223 4.26 -32.62 -27.23
CA ASN A 223 3.80 -34.00 -27.25
C ASN A 223 4.86 -34.98 -26.73
N GLN A 224 6.14 -34.61 -26.80
CA GLN A 224 7.26 -35.42 -26.32
C GLN A 224 7.78 -35.01 -24.94
N LEU A 225 7.13 -34.06 -24.26
CA LEU A 225 7.57 -33.52 -22.97
C LEU A 225 7.84 -34.61 -21.91
N GLN A 226 7.00 -35.64 -21.86
CA GLN A 226 7.19 -36.77 -20.93
C GLN A 226 8.48 -37.55 -21.24
N ASN A 227 8.83 -37.74 -22.51
CA ASN A 227 10.06 -38.46 -22.90
C ASN A 227 11.30 -37.65 -22.50
N TYR A 228 11.26 -36.33 -22.70
CA TYR A 228 12.33 -35.44 -22.25
C TYR A 228 12.46 -35.45 -20.73
N TYR A 229 11.34 -35.44 -20.01
CA TYR A 229 11.33 -35.54 -18.55
C TYR A 229 11.94 -36.85 -18.06
N THR A 230 11.54 -37.99 -18.64
CA THR A 230 12.11 -39.30 -18.29
C THR A 230 13.61 -39.39 -18.60
N ALA A 231 14.08 -38.78 -19.70
CA ALA A 231 15.50 -38.69 -19.99
C ALA A 231 16.25 -37.82 -18.97
N TYR A 232 15.66 -36.68 -18.59
CA TYR A 232 16.21 -35.78 -17.59
C TYR A 232 16.31 -36.44 -16.21
N LEU A 233 15.25 -37.17 -15.80
CA LEU A 233 15.24 -37.96 -14.56
C LEU A 233 16.43 -38.92 -14.50
N LYS A 234 16.66 -39.70 -15.55
CA LYS A 234 17.77 -40.68 -15.62
C LYS A 234 19.15 -40.05 -15.44
N GLN A 235 19.33 -38.79 -15.84
CA GLN A 235 20.60 -38.08 -15.72
C GLN A 235 20.82 -37.48 -14.33
N HIS A 236 19.75 -37.30 -13.54
CA HIS A 236 19.78 -36.59 -12.25
C HIS A 236 19.22 -37.46 -11.11
N VAL A 237 19.24 -38.79 -11.25
CA VAL A 237 18.73 -39.73 -10.22
C VAL A 237 19.51 -39.65 -8.92
N ASP A 238 20.80 -39.33 -9.00
CA ASP A 238 21.74 -39.31 -7.86
C ASP A 238 21.90 -37.91 -7.23
N ASP A 239 21.18 -36.91 -7.74
CA ASP A 239 21.23 -35.57 -7.15
C ASP A 239 20.61 -35.58 -5.76
N LYS A 240 21.11 -34.69 -4.89
CA LYS A 240 20.56 -34.55 -3.55
C LYS A 240 19.10 -34.13 -3.65
N ASN A 241 18.22 -34.98 -3.12
CA ASN A 241 16.79 -34.71 -3.02
C ASN A 241 16.54 -33.41 -2.26
N GLU A 242 15.66 -32.58 -2.82
CA GLU A 242 15.14 -31.39 -2.15
C GLU A 242 14.27 -31.82 -0.96
N ASN A 243 14.49 -31.27 0.23
CA ASN A 243 13.57 -31.48 1.34
C ASN A 243 12.33 -30.59 1.16
N ILE A 244 11.29 -31.14 0.52
CA ILE A 244 10.05 -30.44 0.20
C ILE A 244 9.39 -29.85 1.44
N GLY A 245 9.42 -30.56 2.58
CA GLY A 245 8.87 -30.07 3.84
C GLY A 245 9.57 -28.80 4.33
N GLU A 246 10.90 -28.79 4.32
CA GLU A 246 11.69 -27.61 4.69
C GLU A 246 11.49 -26.46 3.69
N THR A 247 11.41 -26.76 2.38
CA THR A 247 11.14 -25.72 1.39
C THR A 247 9.78 -25.06 1.59
N PHE A 248 8.72 -25.82 1.87
CA PHE A 248 7.40 -25.25 2.17
C PHE A 248 7.44 -24.39 3.43
N GLN A 249 8.12 -24.84 4.50
CA GLN A 249 8.27 -24.05 5.72
C GLN A 249 9.00 -22.74 5.46
N ALA A 250 10.06 -22.76 4.64
CA ALA A 250 10.76 -21.56 4.23
C ALA A 250 9.86 -20.61 3.42
N VAL A 251 8.99 -21.13 2.54
CA VAL A 251 8.01 -20.33 1.79
C VAL A 251 6.97 -19.70 2.73
N PHE A 252 6.42 -20.46 3.67
CA PHE A 252 5.46 -19.96 4.66
C PHE A 252 6.09 -18.86 5.51
N HIS A 253 7.27 -19.12 6.06
CA HIS A 253 7.99 -18.17 6.88
C HIS A 253 8.32 -16.90 6.10
N LYS A 254 8.85 -17.03 4.88
CA LYS A 254 9.15 -15.89 4.02
C LYS A 254 7.89 -15.07 3.74
N SER A 255 6.73 -15.70 3.49
CA SER A 255 5.48 -14.96 3.28
C SER A 255 4.99 -14.24 4.55
N GLU A 256 5.24 -14.78 5.73
CA GLU A 256 4.80 -14.20 7.01
C GLU A 256 5.75 -13.12 7.57
N THR A 257 7.04 -13.16 7.23
CA THR A 257 8.06 -12.26 7.81
C THR A 257 8.83 -11.44 6.78
N SER A 258 8.32 -11.33 5.55
CA SER A 258 8.99 -10.59 4.48
C SER A 258 9.08 -9.09 4.78
N GLU A 259 10.14 -8.44 4.30
CA GLU A 259 10.29 -6.98 4.40
C GLU A 259 9.13 -6.27 3.69
N GLU A 260 8.65 -6.80 2.57
CA GLU A 260 7.51 -6.27 1.82
C GLU A 260 6.22 -6.31 2.63
N LEU A 261 5.96 -7.37 3.41
CA LEU A 261 4.81 -7.40 4.32
C LEU A 261 4.99 -6.41 5.46
N ALA A 262 6.21 -6.26 5.99
CA ALA A 262 6.49 -5.23 7.00
C ALA A 262 6.24 -3.81 6.43
N LYS A 263 6.55 -3.56 5.15
CA LYS A 263 6.22 -2.31 4.46
C LYS A 263 4.72 -2.10 4.32
N VAL A 264 3.99 -3.12 3.87
CA VAL A 264 2.52 -3.10 3.81
C VAL A 264 1.93 -2.76 5.17
N GLN A 265 2.40 -3.46 6.21
CA GLN A 265 1.97 -3.25 7.58
C GLN A 265 2.26 -1.82 8.06
N ARG A 266 3.46 -1.30 7.78
CA ARG A 266 3.87 0.06 8.14
C ARG A 266 3.03 1.12 7.44
N ILE A 267 2.75 0.97 6.14
CA ILE A 267 1.94 1.92 5.39
C ILE A 267 0.50 1.89 5.89
N ALA A 268 -0.10 0.71 5.99
CA ALA A 268 -1.50 0.56 6.37
C ALA A 268 -1.76 1.00 7.83
N SER A 269 -0.87 0.69 8.77
CA SER A 269 -1.03 1.10 10.17
C SER A 269 -0.84 2.60 10.41
N ASN A 270 -0.11 3.28 9.52
CA ASN A 270 0.19 4.71 9.62
C ASN A 270 -0.61 5.56 8.64
N THR A 271 -1.58 4.96 7.95
CA THR A 271 -2.53 5.66 7.09
C THR A 271 -3.91 5.60 7.73
N LYS A 272 -4.64 6.71 7.70
CA LYS A 272 -6.05 6.74 8.14
C LYS A 272 -6.87 7.68 7.29
N VAL A 273 -8.16 7.37 7.15
CA VAL A 273 -9.13 8.30 6.59
C VAL A 273 -9.37 9.41 7.60
N LEU A 274 -9.03 10.64 7.22
CA LEU A 274 -9.14 11.80 8.08
C LEU A 274 -10.51 12.47 7.95
N VAL A 275 -10.94 12.65 6.70
CA VAL A 275 -12.24 13.23 6.32
C VAL A 275 -12.85 12.32 5.26
N SER A 276 -14.09 11.89 5.49
CA SER A 276 -14.89 11.10 4.54
C SER A 276 -15.76 12.01 3.67
N GLN A 277 -16.38 11.43 2.64
CA GLN A 277 -17.35 12.13 1.79
C GLN A 277 -18.54 12.72 2.58
N SER A 278 -18.94 12.11 3.71
CA SER A 278 -20.03 12.64 4.54
C SER A 278 -19.66 13.94 5.27
N MET A 279 -18.36 14.20 5.43
CA MET A 279 -17.82 15.36 6.14
C MET A 279 -17.44 16.52 5.21
N ILE A 280 -17.70 16.37 3.90
CA ILE A 280 -17.51 17.40 2.88
C ILE A 280 -18.88 17.98 2.54
N SER A 281 -19.02 19.30 2.66
CA SER A 281 -20.27 20.02 2.39
C SER A 281 -20.35 20.52 0.95
N GLU A 282 -19.23 20.96 0.38
CA GLU A 282 -19.20 21.57 -0.95
C GLU A 282 -17.83 21.35 -1.59
N VAL A 283 -17.80 21.18 -2.91
CA VAL A 283 -16.57 21.10 -3.69
C VAL A 283 -16.71 21.99 -4.92
N LYS A 284 -15.74 22.89 -5.12
CA LYS A 284 -15.68 23.81 -6.26
C LYS A 284 -14.39 23.65 -7.02
N MET A 285 -14.47 23.91 -8.33
CA MET A 285 -13.33 24.05 -9.20
C MET A 285 -13.22 25.50 -9.66
N ALA A 286 -12.00 26.03 -9.71
CA ALA A 286 -11.66 27.22 -10.46
C ALA A 286 -10.60 26.86 -11.49
N GLU A 287 -10.67 27.45 -12.67
CA GLU A 287 -9.66 27.29 -13.71
C GLU A 287 -8.68 28.48 -13.65
N ASP A 288 -7.39 28.16 -13.60
CA ASP A 288 -6.30 29.12 -13.68
C ASP A 288 -5.63 28.98 -15.06
N THR A 289 -5.80 30.02 -15.87
CA THR A 289 -5.26 30.13 -17.23
C THR A 289 -4.04 31.03 -17.32
N GLU A 290 -3.41 31.42 -16.20
CA GLU A 290 -2.23 32.29 -16.22
C GLU A 290 -0.97 31.59 -16.76
N GLY A 291 -0.98 30.25 -16.86
CA GLY A 291 0.12 29.41 -17.38
C GLY A 291 0.01 29.00 -18.86
N LYS A 292 1.04 28.29 -19.36
CA LYS A 292 1.07 27.72 -20.72
C LYS A 292 0.02 26.63 -20.93
N ASP A 293 -0.25 25.86 -19.88
CA ASP A 293 -1.28 24.83 -19.81
C ASP A 293 -2.28 25.21 -18.70
N PRO A 294 -3.59 25.02 -18.90
CA PRO A 294 -4.59 25.35 -17.88
C PRO A 294 -4.38 24.47 -16.65
N THR A 295 -4.47 25.07 -15.47
CA THR A 295 -4.46 24.35 -14.20
C THR A 295 -5.76 24.59 -13.45
N TYR A 296 -6.09 23.71 -12.52
CA TYR A 296 -7.38 23.71 -11.84
C TYR A 296 -7.17 23.74 -10.33
N ASP A 297 -7.84 24.68 -9.68
CA ASP A 297 -7.86 24.81 -8.23
C ASP A 297 -9.11 24.12 -7.69
N LEU A 298 -8.93 23.16 -6.78
CA LEU A 298 -10.01 22.45 -6.10
C LEU A 298 -10.20 23.04 -4.70
N THR A 299 -11.37 23.61 -4.45
CA THR A 299 -11.77 24.08 -3.12
C THR A 299 -12.73 23.09 -2.49
N ILE A 300 -12.35 22.52 -1.35
CA ILE A 300 -13.15 21.58 -0.57
C ILE A 300 -13.62 22.29 0.70
N ARG A 301 -14.94 22.43 0.86
CA ARG A 301 -15.55 22.94 2.08
C ARG A 301 -15.92 21.78 2.98
N LEU A 302 -15.49 21.87 4.23
CA LEU A 302 -15.67 20.86 5.26
C LEU A 302 -16.85 21.22 6.14
N THR A 303 -17.56 20.19 6.60
CA THR A 303 -18.48 20.30 7.74
C THR A 303 -17.71 20.64 9.02
N PRO A 304 -18.38 21.12 10.10
CA PRO A 304 -17.71 21.38 11.37
C PRO A 304 -16.95 20.17 11.92
N GLU A 305 -17.48 18.95 11.72
CA GLU A 305 -16.81 17.71 12.11
C GLU A 305 -15.53 17.48 11.28
N GLY A 306 -15.63 17.57 9.95
CA GLY A 306 -14.49 17.42 9.03
C GLY A 306 -13.38 18.42 9.32
N ARG A 307 -13.76 19.69 9.53
CA ARG A 307 -12.85 20.77 9.94
C ARG A 307 -12.13 20.43 11.24
N ASN A 308 -12.87 20.04 12.28
CA ASN A 308 -12.28 19.76 13.59
C ASN A 308 -11.31 18.57 13.53
N ARG A 309 -11.62 17.53 12.74
CA ARG A 309 -10.72 16.39 12.52
C ARG A 309 -9.44 16.81 11.77
N LEU A 310 -9.57 17.58 10.69
CA LEU A 310 -8.43 18.12 9.96
C LEU A 310 -7.56 19.03 10.85
N TRP A 311 -8.20 19.89 11.64
CA TRP A 311 -7.53 20.77 12.59
C TRP A 311 -6.77 19.98 13.65
N LYS A 312 -7.40 18.96 14.26
CA LYS A 312 -6.74 18.07 15.21
C LYS A 312 -5.52 17.38 14.62
N TYR A 313 -5.67 16.80 13.43
CA TYR A 313 -4.54 16.16 12.75
C TYR A 313 -3.41 17.16 12.47
N SER A 314 -3.72 18.36 11.98
CA SER A 314 -2.73 19.41 11.69
C SER A 314 -1.88 19.80 12.91
N VAL A 315 -2.47 19.79 14.11
CA VAL A 315 -1.80 20.18 15.37
C VAL A 315 -0.99 19.02 15.95
N GLU A 316 -1.51 17.79 15.92
CA GLU A 316 -0.90 16.64 16.61
C GLU A 316 0.19 15.94 15.81
N SER A 317 -0.01 15.79 14.49
CA SER A 317 0.80 14.88 13.67
C SER A 317 0.86 15.27 12.19
N GLY A 318 0.34 16.46 11.86
CA GLY A 318 0.14 16.95 10.49
C GLY A 318 1.42 16.90 9.70
N HIS A 319 1.49 15.94 8.77
CA HIS A 319 2.61 15.84 7.85
C HIS A 319 2.12 15.98 6.43
N ARG A 320 1.22 15.08 6.01
CA ARG A 320 0.72 15.06 4.64
C ARG A 320 -0.72 14.59 4.59
N VAL A 321 -1.51 15.29 3.78
CA VAL A 321 -2.89 14.91 3.44
C VAL A 321 -2.97 14.68 1.94
N ILE A 322 -3.66 13.63 1.55
CA ILE A 322 -3.87 13.29 0.15
C ILE A 322 -5.36 13.27 -0.12
N VAL A 323 -5.76 13.89 -1.20
CA VAL A 323 -7.15 13.87 -1.69
C VAL A 323 -7.30 12.71 -2.63
N VAL A 324 -8.28 11.87 -2.34
CA VAL A 324 -8.55 10.66 -3.10
C VAL A 324 -9.98 10.70 -3.62
N SER A 325 -10.13 10.55 -4.93
CA SER A 325 -11.40 10.44 -5.65
C SER A 325 -11.48 9.07 -6.32
N LYS A 326 -12.53 8.29 -6.02
CA LYS A 326 -12.74 6.89 -6.47
C LYS A 326 -11.50 6.00 -6.40
N GLY A 327 -10.73 6.15 -5.33
CA GLY A 327 -9.49 5.38 -5.11
C GLY A 327 -8.27 5.89 -5.88
N VAL A 328 -8.35 7.02 -6.57
CA VAL A 328 -7.25 7.69 -7.27
C VAL A 328 -6.80 8.91 -6.47
N ALA A 329 -5.50 9.03 -6.18
CA ALA A 329 -4.93 10.23 -5.58
C ALA A 329 -4.90 11.36 -6.62
N ILE A 330 -5.67 12.42 -6.36
CA ILE A 330 -5.79 13.57 -7.28
C ILE A 330 -4.91 14.73 -6.83
N ALA A 331 -4.62 14.82 -5.54
CA ALA A 331 -3.81 15.89 -4.97
C ALA A 331 -3.14 15.46 -3.66
N SER A 332 -2.06 16.15 -3.30
CA SER A 332 -1.36 15.98 -2.02
C SER A 332 -0.94 17.34 -1.50
N ALA A 333 -1.03 17.53 -0.19
CA ALA A 333 -0.63 18.75 0.50
C ALA A 333 0.19 18.41 1.75
N THR A 334 1.31 19.09 1.90
CA THR A 334 2.11 19.05 3.14
C THR A 334 1.55 20.07 4.11
N ILE A 335 1.21 19.64 5.33
CA ILE A 335 0.71 20.54 6.36
C ILE A 335 1.90 21.21 7.06
N GLY A 336 2.13 22.49 6.75
CA GLY A 336 3.16 23.30 7.41
C GLY A 336 2.66 24.10 8.62
N THR A 337 1.35 24.32 8.74
CA THR A 337 0.72 25.16 9.75
C THR A 337 -0.62 24.57 10.21
N SER A 338 -1.14 25.06 11.34
CA SER A 338 -2.44 24.60 11.86
C SER A 338 -3.57 24.99 10.89
N LEU A 339 -4.36 23.99 10.47
CA LEU A 339 -5.48 24.15 9.54
C LEU A 339 -6.79 24.24 10.32
N ASN A 340 -7.16 25.44 10.76
CA ASN A 340 -8.46 25.71 11.40
C ASN A 340 -9.52 26.29 10.43
N SER A 341 -9.29 26.13 9.12
CA SER A 341 -10.18 26.63 8.08
C SER A 341 -11.25 25.59 7.74
N GLU A 342 -12.46 26.06 7.44
CA GLU A 342 -13.52 25.25 6.83
C GLU A 342 -13.23 24.94 5.36
N GLU A 343 -12.33 25.68 4.74
CA GLU A 343 -11.98 25.55 3.33
C GLU A 343 -10.55 25.05 3.19
N LEU A 344 -10.40 23.96 2.43
CA LEU A 344 -9.13 23.44 1.94
C LEU A 344 -9.04 23.74 0.45
N VAL A 345 -8.10 24.62 0.08
CA VAL A 345 -7.82 24.96 -1.32
C VAL A 345 -6.58 24.23 -1.76
N ILE A 346 -6.70 23.48 -2.85
CA ILE A 346 -5.61 22.77 -3.49
C ILE A 346 -5.41 23.39 -4.85
N LYS A 347 -4.21 23.89 -5.08
CA LYS A 347 -3.90 24.68 -6.26
C LYS A 347 -3.20 23.88 -7.34
N GLN A 348 -3.36 24.36 -8.57
CA GLN A 348 -2.55 23.95 -9.73
C GLN A 348 -2.63 22.45 -10.03
N ILE A 349 -3.83 21.84 -9.90
CA ILE A 349 -4.06 20.46 -10.33
C ILE A 349 -4.11 20.46 -11.86
N PRO A 350 -3.28 19.67 -12.56
CA PRO A 350 -3.22 19.75 -14.01
C PRO A 350 -4.32 18.97 -14.75
N ASP A 351 -4.95 17.98 -14.11
CA ASP A 351 -5.96 17.12 -14.74
C ASP A 351 -7.38 17.60 -14.42
N LYS A 352 -8.04 18.19 -15.43
CA LYS A 352 -9.45 18.64 -15.33
C LYS A 352 -10.41 17.53 -14.97
N GLY A 353 -10.24 16.35 -15.58
CA GLY A 353 -11.18 15.24 -15.45
C GLY A 353 -11.24 14.73 -14.02
N LEU A 354 -10.08 14.64 -13.36
CA LEU A 354 -10.00 14.25 -11.94
C LEU A 354 -10.67 15.27 -11.01
N VAL A 355 -10.54 16.58 -11.30
CA VAL A 355 -11.16 17.65 -10.51
C VAL A 355 -12.68 17.69 -10.73
N GLU A 356 -13.14 17.61 -11.98
CA GLU A 356 -14.57 17.54 -12.33
C GLU A 356 -15.22 16.29 -11.72
N GLU A 357 -14.54 15.15 -11.70
CA GLU A 357 -15.04 13.94 -11.06
C GLU A 357 -15.25 14.13 -9.56
N ALA A 358 -14.30 14.78 -8.86
CA ALA A 358 -14.44 15.09 -7.44
C ALA A 358 -15.64 16.02 -7.16
N VAL A 359 -15.86 17.03 -8.01
CA VAL A 359 -17.04 17.93 -7.93
C VAL A 359 -18.33 17.12 -8.12
N ASN A 360 -18.38 16.27 -9.15
CA ASN A 360 -19.55 15.47 -9.49
C ASN A 360 -19.95 14.49 -8.39
N ILE A 361 -18.99 13.93 -7.63
CA ILE A 361 -19.28 13.00 -6.52
C ILE A 361 -20.09 13.69 -5.41
N ILE A 362 -19.84 14.97 -5.14
CA ILE A 362 -20.55 15.73 -4.12
C ILE A 362 -21.87 16.29 -4.66
N GLN A 363 -21.90 16.77 -5.90
CA GLN A 363 -23.13 17.30 -6.50
C GLN A 363 -24.22 16.24 -6.73
N LYS A 364 -23.85 14.98 -7.03
CA LYS A 364 -24.81 13.87 -7.19
C LYS A 364 -25.38 13.31 -5.88
N LYS A 365 -24.96 13.86 -4.73
CA LYS A 365 -25.44 13.49 -3.39
C LYS A 365 -26.73 14.26 -3.02
N GLU A 366 -26.98 15.38 -3.69
CA GLU A 366 -28.26 16.10 -3.71
C GLU A 366 -29.20 15.47 -4.74
#